data_AF-A0A522D8W2-F1
#
_entry.id   AF-A0A522D8W2-F1
#
_cell.length_a   1.000
_cell.length_b   1.000
_cell.length_c   1.000
_cell.angle_alpha   90.00
_cell.angle_beta   90.00
_cell.angle_gamma   90.00
#
_symmetry.space_group_name_H-M   'P 1'
#
loop_
_entity.id
_entity.type
_entity.pdbx_description
1 polymer ?
#
loop_
_entity_poly.entity_id
_entity_poly.type
_entity_poly.pdbx_seq_one_letter_code
_entity_poly.pdbx_strand_id
1 'polypeptide(L)'
;MNNQKKAVQALETLRSDVAATAENCQRQMQKIDEALAALRQPDDSSLLRVGNGNKKQRNKPLVDARIADTAVYAHKGADLEFTKQDLVRHNDLLAGFANPALRKRNLQAVWEKNLRPLISSVDSSSPTLDHDTALLISENASDTGLAITTLIVANGPKDKLDVVPVHILRNNTTDKTLIVGDRISSKLKKAFDKASITYVDRTADGAQARIEAALTGITANQENKYIVDRLCDAFRYRNDTEMTQGLENAPLSKAMAHPNPEPLYAKYVVKGL
;
A
#
# COMPACT_ATOMS: atom_id res chain seq x y z
N MET A 1 -4.25 23.71 -70.39
CA MET A 1 -3.15 24.14 -69.49
C MET A 1 -3.60 24.82 -68.20
N ASN A 2 -4.67 25.63 -68.16
CA ASN A 2 -5.04 26.39 -66.95
C ASN A 2 -5.56 25.51 -65.78
N ASN A 3 -6.28 24.43 -66.08
CA ASN A 3 -6.84 23.53 -65.05
C ASN A 3 -5.78 22.64 -64.38
N GLN A 4 -4.73 22.25 -65.12
CA GLN A 4 -3.60 21.48 -64.56
C GLN A 4 -2.78 22.31 -63.56
N LYS A 5 -2.52 23.59 -63.87
CA LYS A 5 -1.82 24.49 -62.93
C LYS A 5 -2.60 24.70 -61.64
N LYS A 6 -3.93 24.88 -61.73
CA LYS A 6 -4.80 24.99 -60.55
C LYS A 6 -4.81 23.71 -59.70
N ALA A 7 -4.83 22.53 -60.34
CA ALA A 7 -4.78 21.26 -59.63
C ALA A 7 -3.45 21.03 -58.89
N VAL A 8 -2.32 21.37 -59.51
CA VAL A 8 -0.99 21.28 -58.87
C VAL A 8 -0.91 22.23 -57.68
N GLN A 9 -1.35 23.47 -57.83
CA GLN A 9 -1.34 24.44 -56.73
C GLN A 9 -2.22 23.99 -55.55
N ALA A 10 -3.41 23.43 -55.82
CA ALA A 10 -4.29 22.89 -54.78
C ALA A 10 -3.67 21.69 -54.05
N LEU A 11 -2.93 20.82 -54.75
CA LEU A 11 -2.21 19.70 -54.14
C LEU A 11 -1.03 20.17 -53.28
N GLU A 12 -0.32 21.21 -53.70
CA GLU A 12 0.75 21.83 -52.90
C GLU A 12 0.21 22.47 -51.62
N THR A 13 -0.93 23.16 -51.70
CA THR A 13 -1.63 23.69 -50.52
C THR A 13 -2.05 22.55 -49.58
N LEU A 14 -2.70 21.50 -50.10
CA LEU A 14 -3.12 20.36 -49.30
C LEU A 14 -1.92 19.66 -48.62
N ARG A 15 -0.79 19.52 -49.33
CA ARG A 15 0.44 18.94 -48.78
C ARG A 15 1.00 19.79 -47.64
N SER A 16 0.97 21.11 -47.78
CA SER A 16 1.38 22.06 -46.75
C SER A 16 0.50 21.96 -45.50
N ASP A 17 -0.83 21.88 -45.67
CA ASP A 17 -1.78 21.78 -44.56
C ASP A 17 -1.65 20.46 -43.80
N VAL A 18 -1.42 19.36 -44.51
CA VAL A 18 -1.15 18.04 -43.90
C VAL A 18 0.15 18.07 -43.10
N ALA A 19 1.21 18.69 -43.63
CA ALA A 19 2.49 18.83 -42.92
C ALA A 19 2.34 19.66 -41.63
N ALA A 20 1.62 20.78 -41.69
CA ALA A 20 1.35 21.62 -40.52
C ALA A 20 0.52 20.89 -39.46
N THR A 21 -0.44 20.06 -39.87
CA THR A 21 -1.26 19.24 -38.96
C THR A 21 -0.41 18.17 -38.28
N ALA A 22 0.47 17.50 -39.02
CA ALA A 22 1.39 16.50 -38.46
C ALA A 22 2.35 17.13 -37.43
N GLU A 23 2.90 18.31 -37.74
CA GLU A 23 3.77 19.03 -36.81
C GLU A 23 3.03 19.44 -35.53
N ASN A 24 1.78 19.88 -35.64
CA ASN A 24 0.94 20.19 -34.48
C ASN A 24 0.65 18.95 -33.61
N CYS A 25 0.32 17.81 -34.23
CA CYS A 25 0.17 16.54 -33.52
C CYS A 25 1.45 16.11 -32.82
N GLN A 26 2.61 16.23 -33.46
CA GLN A 26 3.89 15.89 -32.85
C GLN A 26 4.22 16.80 -31.66
N ARG A 27 3.95 18.11 -31.77
CA ARG A 27 4.09 19.06 -30.66
C ARG A 27 3.13 18.75 -29.51
N GLN A 28 1.89 18.31 -29.80
CA GLN A 28 0.95 17.90 -28.76
C GLN A 28 1.39 16.60 -28.07
N MET A 29 1.88 15.61 -28.81
CA MET A 29 2.44 14.38 -28.23
C MET A 29 3.65 14.68 -27.34
N GLN A 30 4.57 15.54 -27.79
CA GLN A 30 5.71 15.96 -26.99
C GLN A 30 5.27 16.66 -25.69
N LYS A 31 4.26 17.54 -25.74
CA LYS A 31 3.69 18.17 -24.53
C LYS A 31 3.04 17.16 -23.59
N ILE A 32 2.41 16.10 -24.11
CA ILE A 32 1.83 15.02 -23.31
C ILE A 32 2.95 14.22 -22.65
N ASP A 33 4.02 13.89 -23.38
CA ASP A 33 5.17 13.16 -22.85
C ASP A 33 5.92 13.99 -21.79
N GLU A 34 6.08 15.29 -22.00
CA GLU A 34 6.64 16.23 -21.01
C GLU A 34 5.72 16.34 -19.78
N ALA A 35 4.40 16.37 -19.94
CA ALA A 35 3.45 16.37 -18.82
C ALA A 35 3.47 15.03 -18.05
N LEU A 36 3.59 13.90 -18.76
CA LEU A 36 3.76 12.57 -18.17
C LEU A 36 5.11 12.43 -17.46
N ALA A 37 6.18 13.01 -18.00
CA ALA A 37 7.49 13.08 -17.37
C ALA A 37 7.49 14.01 -16.14
N ALA A 38 6.76 15.13 -16.18
CA ALA A 38 6.58 16.01 -15.03
C ALA A 38 5.71 15.39 -13.92
N LEU A 39 4.78 14.49 -14.29
CA LEU A 39 4.06 13.62 -13.36
C LEU A 39 4.95 12.49 -12.80
N ARG A 40 5.99 12.09 -13.54
CA ARG A 40 7.11 11.27 -13.06
C ARG A 40 8.13 12.16 -12.33
N GLN A 41 7.70 12.81 -11.25
CA GLN A 41 8.64 13.36 -10.26
C GLN A 41 9.60 12.24 -9.80
N PRO A 42 10.87 12.56 -9.49
CA PRO A 42 11.85 11.58 -9.05
C PRO A 42 11.35 10.84 -7.80
N ASP A 43 11.21 9.53 -7.93
CA ASP A 43 11.21 8.50 -6.88
C ASP A 43 10.50 8.78 -5.54
N ASP A 44 9.37 9.49 -5.59
CA ASP A 44 8.45 9.61 -4.45
C ASP A 44 7.43 8.46 -4.44
N SER A 45 7.84 7.30 -4.96
CA SER A 45 7.09 6.05 -4.93
C SER A 45 6.75 5.66 -3.48
N SER A 46 7.58 6.12 -2.52
CA SER A 46 7.44 5.80 -1.10
C SER A 46 6.37 6.65 -0.37
N LEU A 47 5.77 7.64 -1.04
CA LEU A 47 4.66 8.42 -0.48
C LEU A 47 3.30 7.81 -0.76
N LEU A 48 2.53 7.72 0.31
CA LEU A 48 1.12 7.41 0.32
C LEU A 48 0.31 8.69 0.02
N ARG A 49 -0.74 8.57 -0.78
CA ARG A 49 -1.75 9.63 -0.96
C ARG A 49 -2.99 9.26 -0.16
N VAL A 50 -3.27 10.02 0.89
CA VAL A 50 -4.37 9.74 1.84
C VAL A 50 -5.37 10.89 1.87
N GLY A 51 -6.56 10.64 2.43
CA GLY A 51 -7.54 11.70 2.63
C GLY A 51 -6.99 12.83 3.51
N ASN A 52 -7.22 14.09 3.12
CA ASN A 52 -6.76 15.23 3.93
C ASN A 52 -7.50 15.28 5.29
N GLY A 53 -8.77 14.87 5.34
CA GLY A 53 -9.61 14.91 6.55
C GLY A 53 -9.92 16.34 7.05
N ASN A 54 -9.18 17.35 6.57
CA ASN A 54 -9.36 18.75 6.90
C ASN A 54 -10.50 19.38 6.07
N LYS A 55 -11.66 19.54 6.71
CA LYS A 55 -12.85 20.16 6.08
C LYS A 55 -12.62 21.61 5.61
N LYS A 56 -11.59 22.31 6.12
CA LYS A 56 -11.23 23.67 5.71
C LYS A 56 -10.45 23.71 4.40
N GLN A 57 -9.80 22.61 4.01
CA GLN A 57 -8.99 22.51 2.79
C GLN A 57 -9.72 21.68 1.72
N ARG A 58 -10.97 22.05 1.39
CA ARG A 58 -11.78 21.31 0.41
C ARG A 58 -11.13 21.20 -0.98
N ASN A 59 -10.31 22.19 -1.34
CA ASN A 59 -9.58 22.23 -2.61
C ASN A 59 -8.36 21.29 -2.65
N LYS A 60 -8.00 20.66 -1.52
CA LYS A 60 -6.93 19.66 -1.40
C LYS A 60 -7.49 18.40 -0.76
N PRO A 61 -8.24 17.55 -1.51
CA PRO A 61 -8.89 16.37 -0.96
C PRO A 61 -7.91 15.29 -0.50
N LEU A 62 -6.69 15.30 -1.05
CA LEU A 62 -5.61 14.38 -0.75
C LEU A 62 -4.41 15.12 -0.18
N VAL A 63 -3.67 14.43 0.68
CA VAL A 63 -2.37 14.87 1.20
C VAL A 63 -1.36 13.74 1.07
N ASP A 64 -0.09 14.10 1.04
CA ASP A 64 1.00 13.14 1.16
C ASP A 64 1.10 12.60 2.58
N ALA A 65 1.52 11.34 2.67
CA ALA A 65 1.87 10.68 3.90
C ALA A 65 3.08 9.79 3.66
N ARG A 66 3.93 9.69 4.67
CA ARG A 66 5.15 8.87 4.65
C ARG A 66 5.02 7.72 5.65
N ILE A 67 5.75 6.65 5.38
CA ILE A 67 5.92 5.56 6.33
C ILE A 67 7.18 5.82 7.15
N ALA A 68 7.00 5.90 8.47
CA ALA A 68 8.07 5.92 9.46
C ALA A 68 8.19 4.53 10.08
N ASP A 69 9.13 3.74 9.57
CA ASP A 69 9.40 2.37 10.01
C ASP A 69 10.42 2.37 11.15
N THR A 70 10.02 1.97 12.35
CA THR A 70 10.91 2.01 13.54
C THR A 70 12.15 1.13 13.37
N ALA A 71 12.10 0.11 12.52
CA ALA A 71 13.28 -0.67 12.16
C ALA A 71 14.42 0.22 11.63
N VAL A 72 14.08 1.17 10.77
CA VAL A 72 15.04 2.10 10.15
C VAL A 72 15.57 3.09 11.18
N TYR A 73 14.71 3.57 12.09
CA TYR A 73 15.12 4.48 13.16
C TYR A 73 16.05 3.79 14.16
N ALA A 74 15.71 2.56 14.59
CA ALA A 74 16.55 1.75 15.46
C ALA A 74 17.93 1.47 14.85
N HIS A 75 17.97 1.08 13.57
CA HIS A 75 19.23 0.86 12.85
C HIS A 75 20.10 2.13 12.76
N LYS A 76 19.48 3.30 12.64
CA LYS A 76 20.18 4.60 12.56
C LYS A 76 20.48 5.22 13.93
N GLY A 77 20.01 4.62 15.03
CA GLY A 77 20.06 5.24 16.36
C GLY A 77 19.33 6.59 16.42
N ALA A 78 18.27 6.77 15.65
CA ALA A 78 17.51 8.02 15.55
C ALA A 78 16.20 7.95 16.34
N ASP A 79 15.80 9.07 16.95
CA ASP A 79 14.52 9.19 17.64
C ASP A 79 13.35 9.40 16.67
N LEU A 80 12.13 9.06 17.11
CA LEU A 80 10.92 9.31 16.34
C LEU A 80 10.56 10.81 16.37
N GLU A 81 10.67 11.46 15.22
CA GLU A 81 10.39 12.90 15.04
C GLU A 81 8.89 13.20 14.80
N PHE A 82 7.98 12.48 15.45
CA PHE A 82 6.54 12.71 15.31
C PHE A 82 5.76 12.29 16.54
N THR A 83 4.56 12.83 16.66
CA THR A 83 3.60 12.55 17.74
C THR A 83 2.38 11.78 17.22
N LYS A 84 1.52 11.33 18.12
CA LYS A 84 0.25 10.67 17.76
C LYS A 84 -0.64 11.58 16.90
N GLN A 85 -0.50 12.90 17.04
CA GLN A 85 -1.26 13.91 16.30
C GLN A 85 -0.86 14.00 14.83
N ASP A 86 0.37 13.60 14.51
CA ASP A 86 0.92 13.63 13.15
C ASP A 86 0.54 12.37 12.35
N LEU A 87 0.02 11.34 13.02
CA LEU A 87 -0.43 10.12 12.37
C LEU A 87 -1.63 10.36 11.44
N VAL A 88 -1.62 9.67 10.31
CA VAL A 88 -2.77 9.59 9.41
C VAL A 88 -3.93 8.96 10.16
N ARG A 89 -5.14 9.50 9.96
CA ARG A 89 -6.34 8.91 10.53
C ARG A 89 -6.70 7.61 9.81
N HIS A 90 -7.18 6.64 10.56
CA HIS A 90 -7.60 5.33 10.07
C HIS A 90 -8.48 5.43 8.81
N ASN A 91 -9.56 6.20 8.86
CA ASN A 91 -10.45 6.37 7.70
C ASN A 91 -9.79 7.12 6.53
N ASP A 92 -8.85 8.04 6.78
CA ASP A 92 -8.15 8.81 5.75
C ASP A 92 -7.20 7.88 4.96
N LEU A 93 -6.49 6.97 5.64
CA LEU A 93 -5.65 5.94 5.04
C LEU A 93 -6.50 4.97 4.22
N LEU A 94 -7.53 4.40 4.84
CA LEU A 94 -8.39 3.39 4.21
C LEU A 94 -9.12 3.94 2.97
N ALA A 95 -9.51 5.22 2.98
CA ALA A 95 -10.06 5.89 1.80
C ALA A 95 -9.04 5.97 0.65
N GLY A 96 -7.75 6.12 0.96
CA GLY A 96 -6.66 6.05 -0.01
C GLY A 96 -6.55 4.67 -0.66
N PHE A 97 -6.70 3.59 0.12
CA PHE A 97 -6.70 2.21 -0.43
C PHE A 97 -7.96 1.89 -1.22
N ALA A 98 -9.12 2.38 -0.79
CA ALA A 98 -10.38 2.17 -1.49
C ALA A 98 -10.50 2.96 -2.81
N ASN A 99 -9.67 3.98 -3.02
CA ASN A 99 -9.67 4.78 -4.24
C ASN A 99 -8.92 4.06 -5.38
N PRO A 100 -9.58 3.65 -6.48
CA PRO A 100 -8.93 2.90 -7.56
C PRO A 100 -7.72 3.60 -8.17
N ALA A 101 -7.73 4.93 -8.26
CA ALA A 101 -6.64 5.72 -8.83
C ALA A 101 -5.39 5.74 -7.93
N LEU A 102 -5.56 5.54 -6.62
CA LEU A 102 -4.47 5.58 -5.64
C LEU A 102 -4.08 4.18 -5.16
N ARG A 103 -4.99 3.20 -5.25
CA ARG A 103 -4.87 1.86 -4.67
C ARG A 103 -3.55 1.20 -4.98
N LYS A 104 -3.19 1.08 -6.27
CA LYS A 104 -1.97 0.38 -6.69
C LYS A 104 -0.71 1.04 -6.12
N ARG A 105 -0.62 2.37 -6.26
CA ARG A 105 0.51 3.16 -5.72
C ARG A 105 0.59 3.06 -4.20
N ASN A 106 -0.53 3.29 -3.52
CA ASN A 106 -0.56 3.28 -2.06
C ASN A 106 -0.20 1.91 -1.51
N LEU A 107 -0.76 0.82 -2.06
CA LEU A 107 -0.42 -0.53 -1.63
C LEU A 107 1.06 -0.81 -1.89
N GLN A 108 1.62 -0.43 -3.04
CA GLN A 108 3.05 -0.61 -3.30
C GLN A 108 3.92 0.14 -2.29
N ALA A 109 3.60 1.41 -2.02
CA ALA A 109 4.34 2.27 -1.10
C ALA A 109 4.47 1.69 0.33
N VAL A 110 3.52 0.84 0.77
CA VAL A 110 3.55 0.17 2.07
C VAL A 110 4.84 -0.65 2.30
N TRP A 111 5.45 -1.16 1.24
CA TRP A 111 6.61 -2.04 1.29
C TRP A 111 7.93 -1.42 0.77
N GLU A 112 7.97 -0.12 0.44
CA GLU A 112 9.18 0.47 -0.16
C GLU A 112 10.31 0.80 0.82
N LYS A 113 10.14 0.52 2.13
CA LYS A 113 11.18 0.66 3.17
C LYS A 113 11.18 -0.61 4.03
N ASN A 114 12.06 -1.54 3.69
CA ASN A 114 12.03 -2.93 4.14
C ASN A 114 12.94 -3.25 5.33
N LEU A 115 12.77 -4.44 5.90
CA LEU A 115 13.42 -4.92 7.13
C LEU A 115 14.91 -5.25 6.96
N ARG A 116 15.37 -5.49 5.72
CA ARG A 116 16.76 -5.86 5.41
C ARG A 116 17.86 -5.14 6.20
N PRO A 117 17.82 -3.81 6.46
CA PRO A 117 18.86 -3.16 7.25
C PRO A 117 19.07 -3.76 8.65
N LEU A 118 18.06 -4.42 9.22
CA LEU A 118 18.14 -5.10 10.51
C LEU A 118 18.57 -6.57 10.44
N ILE A 119 18.36 -7.23 9.30
CA ILE A 119 18.56 -8.67 9.15
C ILE A 119 19.90 -8.97 8.48
N SER A 120 20.42 -8.05 7.66
CA SER A 120 21.75 -8.17 7.07
C SER A 120 22.90 -8.13 8.09
N SER A 121 22.63 -7.75 9.34
CA SER A 121 23.60 -7.79 10.45
C SER A 121 23.58 -9.10 11.24
N VAL A 122 22.68 -10.04 10.93
CA VAL A 122 22.63 -11.35 11.59
C VAL A 122 23.42 -12.34 10.74
N ASP A 123 24.50 -12.87 11.32
CA ASP A 123 25.51 -13.70 10.64
C ASP A 123 24.90 -14.75 9.67
N SER A 124 25.35 -14.69 8.43
CA SER A 124 25.00 -15.53 7.26
C SER A 124 25.35 -17.03 7.39
N SER A 125 25.47 -17.57 8.61
CA SER A 125 25.97 -18.93 8.88
C SER A 125 24.89 -20.01 8.97
N SER A 126 23.61 -19.70 8.73
CA SER A 126 22.56 -20.73 8.61
C SER A 126 21.58 -20.46 7.46
N PRO A 127 21.77 -21.09 6.29
CA PRO A 127 20.81 -21.02 5.20
C PRO A 127 19.74 -22.09 5.43
N THR A 128 18.61 -21.71 6.01
CA THR A 128 17.37 -22.44 5.75
C THR A 128 16.54 -21.60 4.80
N LEU A 129 16.39 -22.07 3.56
CA LEU A 129 15.55 -21.49 2.47
C LEU A 129 14.12 -21.09 2.94
N ASP A 130 13.70 -21.69 4.04
CA ASP A 130 12.41 -21.52 4.68
C ASP A 130 12.25 -20.18 5.43
N HIS A 131 13.30 -19.67 6.07
CA HIS A 131 13.30 -18.33 6.66
C HIS A 131 13.31 -17.24 5.59
N ASP A 132 13.96 -17.51 4.46
CA ASP A 132 13.99 -16.57 3.32
C ASP A 132 12.58 -16.31 2.79
N THR A 133 11.71 -17.32 2.70
CA THR A 133 10.36 -17.13 2.15
C THR A 133 9.50 -16.23 3.02
N ALA A 134 9.45 -16.46 4.33
CA ALA A 134 8.66 -15.62 5.25
C ALA A 134 9.17 -14.17 5.27
N LEU A 135 10.49 -13.99 5.26
CA LEU A 135 11.08 -12.67 5.17
C LEU A 135 10.70 -11.98 3.85
N LEU A 136 10.84 -12.67 2.72
CA LEU A 136 10.46 -12.14 1.40
C LEU A 136 8.97 -11.79 1.33
N ILE A 137 8.08 -12.55 1.97
CA ILE A 137 6.65 -12.20 2.11
C ILE A 137 6.50 -10.88 2.88
N SER A 138 7.19 -10.73 4.02
CA SER A 138 7.12 -9.50 4.83
C SER A 138 7.64 -8.25 4.09
N GLU A 139 8.52 -8.47 3.10
CA GLU A 139 9.13 -7.46 2.24
C GLU A 139 8.42 -7.26 0.89
N ASN A 140 7.34 -8.00 0.63
CA ASN A 140 6.64 -8.00 -0.66
C ASN A 140 7.56 -8.34 -1.86
N ALA A 141 8.47 -9.29 -1.65
CA ALA A 141 9.46 -9.75 -2.62
C ALA A 141 9.42 -11.28 -2.84
N SER A 142 8.39 -11.96 -2.31
CA SER A 142 8.23 -13.41 -2.47
C SER A 142 7.71 -13.78 -3.86
N ASP A 143 8.26 -14.83 -4.46
CA ASP A 143 7.82 -15.40 -5.74
C ASP A 143 6.37 -15.93 -5.69
N THR A 144 5.85 -16.22 -4.49
CA THR A 144 4.44 -16.61 -4.29
C THR A 144 3.46 -15.48 -4.63
N GLY A 145 3.97 -14.24 -4.74
CA GLY A 145 3.18 -13.02 -4.89
C GLY A 145 2.49 -12.57 -3.60
N LEU A 146 2.68 -13.28 -2.48
CA LEU A 146 2.08 -12.93 -1.20
C LEU A 146 2.91 -11.90 -0.44
N ALA A 147 2.22 -11.00 0.25
CA ALA A 147 2.83 -10.02 1.13
C ALA A 147 1.94 -9.70 2.33
N ILE A 148 2.54 -9.60 3.51
CA ILE A 148 1.83 -9.21 4.73
C ILE A 148 2.59 -8.13 5.50
N THR A 149 1.86 -7.21 6.13
CA THR A 149 2.45 -6.17 6.97
C THR A 149 1.42 -5.57 7.93
N THR A 150 1.90 -4.81 8.91
CA THR A 150 1.07 -4.04 9.85
C THR A 150 1.44 -2.57 9.75
N LEU A 151 0.45 -1.71 9.56
CA LEU A 151 0.58 -0.26 9.65
C LEU A 151 -0.02 0.24 10.96
N ILE A 152 0.55 1.29 11.53
CA ILE A 152 0.09 1.94 12.75
C ILE A 152 -0.45 3.33 12.40
N VAL A 153 -1.71 3.58 12.77
CA VAL A 153 -2.46 4.81 12.44
C VAL A 153 -3.22 5.35 13.64
N ALA A 154 -3.68 6.60 13.55
CA ALA A 154 -4.53 7.19 14.57
C ALA A 154 -6.02 6.85 14.34
N ASN A 155 -6.73 6.52 15.40
CA ASN A 155 -8.19 6.37 15.43
C ASN A 155 -8.80 7.29 16.49
N GLY A 156 -10.08 7.64 16.32
CA GLY A 156 -10.81 8.49 17.27
C GLY A 156 -10.74 10.01 17.02
N PRO A 157 -11.37 10.79 17.91
CA PRO A 157 -11.41 12.25 17.82
C PRO A 157 -10.06 12.86 18.24
N LYS A 158 -9.83 14.15 17.92
CA LYS A 158 -8.51 14.81 18.11
C LYS A 158 -8.03 14.83 19.56
N ASP A 159 -8.96 14.89 20.50
CA ASP A 159 -8.77 14.96 21.95
C ASP A 159 -8.60 13.59 22.60
N LYS A 160 -8.94 12.50 21.90
CA LYS A 160 -8.83 11.11 22.36
C LYS A 160 -8.34 10.23 21.23
N LEU A 161 -7.13 10.53 20.75
CA LEU A 161 -6.50 9.77 19.69
C LEU A 161 -5.92 8.48 20.24
N ASP A 162 -6.50 7.37 19.81
CA ASP A 162 -5.96 6.04 20.00
C ASP A 162 -5.04 5.69 18.83
N VAL A 163 -4.10 4.78 19.06
CA VAL A 163 -3.20 4.26 18.04
C VAL A 163 -3.61 2.83 17.77
N VAL A 164 -3.93 2.51 16.52
CA VAL A 164 -4.49 1.21 16.15
C VAL A 164 -3.73 0.62 14.97
N PRO A 165 -3.55 -0.71 14.94
CA PRO A 165 -2.97 -1.41 13.82
C PRO A 165 -3.98 -1.58 12.67
N VAL A 166 -3.45 -1.61 11.46
CA VAL A 166 -4.11 -2.02 10.23
C VAL A 166 -3.24 -3.08 9.59
N HIS A 167 -3.68 -4.33 9.65
CA HIS A 167 -2.99 -5.44 9.02
C HIS A 167 -3.40 -5.52 7.55
N ILE A 168 -2.44 -5.70 6.66
CA ILE A 168 -2.65 -5.77 5.22
C ILE A 168 -1.98 -7.06 4.74
N LEU A 169 -2.79 -7.93 4.13
CA LEU A 169 -2.35 -9.10 3.39
C LEU A 169 -2.72 -8.90 1.92
N ARG A 170 -1.79 -9.13 1.01
CA ARG A 170 -2.00 -9.02 -0.42
C ARG A 170 -1.51 -10.26 -1.15
N ASN A 171 -2.23 -10.63 -2.20
CA ASN A 171 -1.76 -11.54 -3.23
C ASN A 171 -1.65 -10.75 -4.54
N ASN A 172 -0.43 -10.43 -4.95
CA ASN A 172 -0.14 -9.67 -6.16
C ASN A 172 -0.51 -10.42 -7.44
N THR A 173 -0.48 -11.76 -7.41
CA THR A 173 -0.83 -12.62 -8.56
C THR A 173 -2.32 -12.59 -8.87
N THR A 174 -3.17 -12.52 -7.83
CA THR A 174 -4.64 -12.49 -7.99
C THR A 174 -5.27 -11.10 -7.78
N ASP A 175 -4.44 -10.09 -7.48
CA ASP A 175 -4.84 -8.73 -7.03
C ASP A 175 -5.87 -8.73 -5.88
N LYS A 176 -5.92 -9.80 -5.09
CA LYS A 176 -6.76 -9.88 -3.89
C LYS A 176 -6.03 -9.26 -2.70
N THR A 177 -6.76 -8.47 -1.91
CA THR A 177 -6.23 -7.84 -0.70
C THR A 177 -7.19 -8.08 0.47
N LEU A 178 -6.65 -8.45 1.62
CA LEU A 178 -7.33 -8.48 2.91
C LEU A 178 -6.77 -7.36 3.76
N ILE A 179 -7.66 -6.53 4.29
CA ILE A 179 -7.33 -5.51 5.30
C ILE A 179 -8.10 -5.84 6.57
N VAL A 180 -7.38 -5.89 7.69
CA VAL A 180 -7.94 -6.10 9.03
C VAL A 180 -7.64 -4.86 9.87
N GLY A 181 -8.67 -4.24 10.41
CA GLY A 181 -8.55 -3.02 11.20
C GLY A 181 -9.79 -2.78 12.05
N ASP A 182 -9.95 -1.56 12.55
CA ASP A 182 -11.09 -1.18 13.39
C ASP A 182 -12.38 -0.97 12.58
N ARG A 183 -13.50 -0.68 13.24
CA ARG A 183 -14.77 -0.40 12.57
C ARG A 183 -14.67 0.73 11.55
N ILE A 184 -15.24 0.52 10.37
CA ILE A 184 -15.37 1.52 9.29
C ILE A 184 -16.83 1.82 8.95
N SER A 185 -17.04 2.95 8.27
CA SER A 185 -18.37 3.29 7.75
C SER A 185 -18.84 2.30 6.67
N SER A 186 -20.16 2.11 6.57
CA SER A 186 -20.78 1.29 5.51
C SER A 186 -20.45 1.77 4.10
N LYS A 187 -20.26 3.09 3.91
CA LYS A 187 -19.83 3.69 2.64
C LYS A 187 -18.43 3.22 2.25
N LEU A 188 -17.50 3.20 3.21
CA LEU A 188 -16.13 2.76 2.96
C LEU A 188 -16.07 1.25 2.72
N LYS A 189 -16.87 0.46 3.45
CA LYS A 189 -17.02 -0.98 3.20
C LYS A 189 -17.46 -1.27 1.76
N LYS A 190 -18.49 -0.57 1.27
CA LYS A 190 -18.95 -0.66 -0.12
C LYS A 190 -17.87 -0.25 -1.14
N ALA A 191 -17.01 0.70 -0.78
CA ALA A 191 -15.91 1.10 -1.64
C ALA A 191 -14.83 0.00 -1.71
N PHE A 192 -14.56 -0.69 -0.61
CA PHE A 192 -13.67 -1.85 -0.60
C PHE A 192 -14.22 -3.03 -1.41
N ASP A 193 -15.51 -3.32 -1.30
CA ASP A 193 -16.15 -4.37 -2.12
C ASP A 193 -15.95 -4.11 -3.62
N LYS A 194 -16.09 -2.84 -4.05
CA LYS A 194 -15.82 -2.42 -5.45
C LYS A 194 -14.35 -2.46 -5.85
N ALA A 195 -13.46 -2.34 -4.88
CA ALA A 195 -12.01 -2.35 -5.09
C ALA A 195 -11.40 -3.75 -4.90
N SER A 196 -12.20 -4.82 -4.82
CA SER A 196 -11.73 -6.19 -4.59
C SER A 196 -10.88 -6.34 -3.31
N ILE A 197 -11.17 -5.51 -2.30
CA ILE A 197 -10.52 -5.54 -1.00
C ILE A 197 -11.51 -6.15 0.00
N THR A 198 -11.12 -7.25 0.64
CA THR A 198 -11.87 -7.81 1.77
C THR A 198 -11.50 -7.04 3.02
N TYR A 199 -12.47 -6.35 3.63
CA TYR A 199 -12.27 -5.68 4.91
C TYR A 199 -12.89 -6.44 6.08
N VAL A 200 -12.11 -6.67 7.14
CA VAL A 200 -12.60 -7.24 8.39
C VAL A 200 -12.40 -6.24 9.54
N ASP A 201 -13.50 -5.92 10.22
CA ASP A 201 -13.47 -5.24 11.52
C ASP A 201 -13.03 -6.26 12.57
N ARG A 202 -11.84 -6.10 13.14
CA ARG A 202 -11.26 -7.02 14.13
C ARG A 202 -12.03 -7.03 15.46
N THR A 203 -12.83 -6.01 15.72
CA THR A 203 -13.65 -5.89 16.94
C THR A 203 -15.02 -6.55 16.80
N ALA A 204 -15.37 -7.02 15.60
CA ALA A 204 -16.67 -7.63 15.35
C ALA A 204 -16.71 -9.10 15.81
N ASP A 205 -17.89 -9.54 16.26
CA ASP A 205 -18.14 -10.95 16.55
C ASP A 205 -17.85 -11.80 15.31
N GLY A 206 -17.12 -12.90 15.50
CA GLY A 206 -16.70 -13.78 14.41
C GLY A 206 -15.62 -13.19 13.48
N ALA A 207 -14.93 -12.11 13.87
CA ALA A 207 -13.81 -11.54 13.10
C ALA A 207 -12.77 -12.59 12.71
N GLN A 208 -12.36 -13.45 13.64
CA GLN A 208 -11.39 -14.52 13.38
C GLN A 208 -11.85 -15.45 12.23
N ALA A 209 -13.10 -15.94 12.28
CA ALA A 209 -13.64 -16.81 11.24
C ALA A 209 -13.70 -16.11 9.86
N ARG A 210 -13.98 -14.81 9.84
CA ARG A 210 -13.99 -14.01 8.60
C ARG A 210 -12.59 -13.79 8.05
N ILE A 211 -11.59 -13.60 8.93
CA ILE A 211 -10.18 -13.53 8.54
C ILE A 211 -9.74 -14.87 7.96
N GLU A 212 -10.06 -15.98 8.63
CA GLU A 212 -9.76 -17.34 8.16
C GLU A 212 -10.31 -17.60 6.75
N ALA A 213 -11.59 -17.30 6.53
CA ALA A 213 -12.23 -17.45 5.21
C ALA A 213 -11.55 -16.58 4.13
N ALA A 214 -11.14 -15.36 4.49
CA ALA A 214 -10.42 -14.48 3.59
C ALA A 214 -9.00 -14.99 3.29
N LEU A 215 -8.30 -15.54 4.29
CA LEU A 215 -7.00 -16.19 4.14
C LEU A 215 -7.11 -17.34 3.14
N THR A 216 -8.06 -18.25 3.32
CA THR A 216 -8.32 -19.35 2.37
C THR A 216 -8.55 -18.82 0.95
N GLY A 217 -9.34 -17.76 0.79
CA GLY A 217 -9.62 -17.18 -0.52
C GLY A 217 -8.41 -16.50 -1.19
N ILE A 218 -7.47 -15.98 -0.40
CA ILE A 218 -6.23 -15.35 -0.86
C ILE A 218 -5.16 -16.39 -1.20
N THR A 219 -5.13 -17.53 -0.50
CA THR A 219 -4.10 -18.58 -0.65
C THR A 219 -4.55 -19.77 -1.49
N ALA A 220 -5.82 -19.84 -1.94
CA ALA A 220 -6.40 -20.99 -2.62
C ALA A 220 -5.59 -21.59 -3.80
N ASN A 221 -4.82 -20.77 -4.51
CA ASN A 221 -4.04 -21.20 -5.68
C ASN A 221 -2.55 -21.43 -5.38
N GLN A 222 -2.16 -21.48 -4.10
CA GLN A 222 -0.78 -21.68 -3.70
C GLN A 222 -0.49 -23.18 -3.57
N GLU A 223 0.52 -23.66 -4.29
CA GLU A 223 0.93 -25.07 -4.24
C GLU A 223 1.63 -25.44 -2.93
N ASN A 224 2.17 -24.43 -2.22
CA ASN A 224 2.89 -24.61 -0.98
C ASN A 224 1.92 -24.84 0.19
N LYS A 225 1.88 -26.09 0.70
CA LYS A 225 1.06 -26.48 1.85
C LYS A 225 1.39 -25.72 3.15
N TYR A 226 2.59 -25.16 3.26
CA TYR A 226 3.07 -24.41 4.42
C TYR A 226 2.88 -22.89 4.25
N ILE A 227 2.16 -22.43 3.22
CA ILE A 227 2.08 -21.00 2.94
C ILE A 227 1.44 -20.20 4.07
N VAL A 228 0.48 -20.79 4.80
CA VAL A 228 -0.15 -20.14 5.96
C VAL A 228 0.84 -20.02 7.12
N ASP A 229 1.67 -21.03 7.34
CA ASP A 229 2.73 -20.99 8.35
C ASP A 229 3.75 -19.89 8.00
N ARG A 230 4.14 -19.79 6.72
CA ARG A 230 5.02 -18.70 6.24
C ARG A 230 4.41 -17.32 6.37
N LEU A 231 3.09 -17.18 6.16
CA LEU A 231 2.39 -15.92 6.43
C LEU A 231 2.38 -15.59 7.93
N CYS A 232 2.27 -16.60 8.79
CA CYS A 232 2.37 -16.43 10.24
C CYS A 232 3.76 -15.93 10.64
N ASP A 233 4.82 -16.58 10.16
CA ASP A 233 6.21 -16.16 10.40
C ASP A 233 6.48 -14.74 9.83
N ALA A 234 5.98 -14.47 8.63
CA ALA A 234 6.08 -13.13 8.01
C ALA A 234 5.38 -12.04 8.85
N PHE A 235 4.25 -12.39 9.47
CA PHE A 235 3.54 -11.50 10.39
C PHE A 235 4.36 -11.23 11.65
N ARG A 236 5.05 -12.25 12.19
CA ARG A 236 5.90 -12.14 13.39
C ARG A 236 7.09 -11.21 13.20
N TYR A 237 7.64 -11.11 11.99
CA TYR A 237 8.70 -10.12 11.71
C TYR A 237 8.27 -8.66 11.94
N ARG A 238 6.97 -8.37 12.01
CA ARG A 238 6.44 -7.02 12.27
C ARG A 238 5.67 -6.91 13.59
N ASN A 239 5.29 -8.01 14.21
CA ASN A 239 4.45 -8.03 15.41
C ASN A 239 5.02 -9.02 16.41
N ASP A 240 5.21 -8.58 17.64
CA ASP A 240 5.68 -9.41 18.73
C ASP A 240 4.54 -10.29 19.27
N THR A 241 4.50 -11.54 18.81
CA THR A 241 3.50 -12.52 19.26
C THR A 241 3.89 -13.20 20.57
N GLU A 242 5.13 -13.09 21.01
CA GLU A 242 5.62 -13.71 22.26
C GLU A 242 5.25 -12.85 23.46
N MET A 243 5.45 -11.53 23.34
CA MET A 243 5.03 -10.56 24.36
C MET A 243 3.50 -10.39 24.41
N THR A 244 2.80 -10.68 23.31
CA THR A 244 1.33 -10.67 23.30
C THR A 244 0.78 -11.98 23.87
N GLN A 245 0.33 -11.94 25.13
CA GLN A 245 -0.21 -13.11 25.84
C GLN A 245 -1.19 -13.94 25.01
N GLY A 246 -0.89 -15.23 24.83
CA GLY A 246 -1.77 -16.19 24.15
C GLY A 246 -1.72 -16.17 22.62
N LEU A 247 -0.72 -15.49 22.02
CA LEU A 247 -0.47 -15.46 20.58
C LEU A 247 0.73 -16.25 20.08
N GLU A 248 1.64 -16.70 20.96
CA GLU A 248 2.89 -17.39 20.58
C GLU A 248 2.68 -18.49 19.55
N ASN A 249 1.64 -19.32 19.72
CA ASN A 249 1.27 -20.41 18.80
C ASN A 249 -0.14 -20.24 18.23
N ALA A 250 -0.67 -19.01 18.23
CA ALA A 250 -2.00 -18.75 17.69
C ALA A 250 -2.00 -18.83 16.16
N PRO A 251 -3.10 -19.32 15.55
CA PRO A 251 -3.26 -19.20 14.11
C PRO A 251 -3.25 -17.73 13.69
N LEU A 252 -2.76 -17.45 12.48
CA LEU A 252 -2.63 -16.08 11.95
C LEU A 252 -3.96 -15.30 12.05
N SER A 253 -5.10 -15.96 11.80
CA SER A 253 -6.42 -15.32 11.92
C SER A 253 -6.73 -14.82 13.32
N LYS A 254 -6.30 -15.54 14.37
CA LYS A 254 -6.42 -15.11 15.78
C LYS A 254 -5.46 -13.97 16.09
N ALA A 255 -4.22 -14.04 15.60
CA ALA A 255 -3.23 -12.99 15.79
C ALA A 255 -3.67 -11.66 15.16
N MET A 256 -4.18 -11.68 13.92
CA MET A 256 -4.71 -10.50 13.23
C MET A 256 -6.01 -9.96 13.84
N ALA A 257 -6.79 -10.80 14.52
CA ALA A 257 -8.00 -10.38 15.24
C ALA A 257 -7.70 -9.79 16.62
N HIS A 258 -6.46 -9.88 17.12
CA HIS A 258 -6.12 -9.42 18.46
C HIS A 258 -6.37 -7.90 18.59
N PRO A 259 -6.96 -7.43 19.69
CA PRO A 259 -7.28 -6.01 19.86
C PRO A 259 -6.03 -5.14 20.00
N ASN A 260 -4.97 -5.67 20.61
CA ASN A 260 -3.73 -4.95 20.88
C ASN A 260 -2.53 -5.85 20.55
N PRO A 261 -2.23 -6.14 19.27
CA PRO A 261 -0.98 -6.80 18.92
C PRO A 261 0.17 -5.81 19.18
N GLU A 262 1.20 -6.24 19.89
CA GLU A 262 2.38 -5.41 20.11
C GLU A 262 3.25 -5.41 18.84
N PRO A 263 3.54 -4.26 18.23
CA PRO A 263 4.39 -4.22 17.04
C PRO A 263 5.87 -4.35 17.45
N LEU A 264 6.60 -5.32 16.89
CA LEU A 264 8.04 -5.46 17.10
C LEU A 264 8.81 -4.33 16.39
N TYR A 265 8.47 -4.11 15.11
CA TYR A 265 8.99 -3.01 14.29
C TYR A 265 7.82 -2.26 13.63
N ALA A 266 7.24 -1.34 14.39
CA ALA A 266 6.08 -0.55 14.00
C ALA A 266 6.33 0.28 12.73
N LYS A 267 5.37 0.21 11.78
CA LYS A 267 5.30 1.10 10.62
C LYS A 267 4.24 2.17 10.86
N TYR A 268 4.64 3.36 11.28
CA TYR A 268 3.72 4.47 11.46
C TYR A 268 3.43 5.17 10.13
N VAL A 269 2.17 5.50 9.89
CA VAL A 269 1.78 6.34 8.74
C VAL A 269 1.64 7.78 9.21
N VAL A 270 2.57 8.63 8.80
CA VAL A 270 2.67 10.03 9.26
C VAL A 270 2.26 10.95 8.12
N LYS A 271 1.43 11.96 8.38
CA LYS A 271 1.08 12.98 7.38
C LYS A 271 2.35 13.74 6.97
N GLY A 272 2.50 14.03 5.67
CA GLY A 272 3.56 14.91 5.19
C GLY A 272 3.36 16.30 5.79
N LEU A 273 4.42 16.81 6.43
CA LEU A 273 4.47 18.17 6.98
C LEU A 273 4.51 19.22 5.85
#